data_AF-A0A099ZGT0-F1
#
_entry.id   AF-A0A099ZGT0-F1
#
_cell.length_a   1.000
_cell.length_b   1.000
_cell.length_c   1.000
_cell.angle_alpha   90.00
_cell.angle_beta   90.00
_cell.angle_gamma   90.00
#
_symmetry.space_group_name_H-M   'P 1'
#
loop_
_entity.id
_entity.type
_entity.pdbx_description
1 polymer ?
#
loop_
_entity_poly.entity_id
_entity_poly.type
_entity_poly.pdbx_seq_one_letter_code
_entity_poly.pdbx_strand_id
1 'polypeptide(L)' 'TFLHESGSNNPLGIISHCDKIPFHPYFTTKDILGFALLFIPLLTL' A
#
# COMPACT_ATOMS: atom_id res chain seq x y z
N THR A 1 -17.57 -6.04 -5.57
CA THR A 1 -17.11 -6.91 -4.47
C THR A 1 -16.36 -6.06 -3.46
N PHE A 2 -16.34 -6.45 -2.19
CA PHE A 2 -15.61 -5.70 -1.16
C PHE A 2 -14.10 -5.92 -1.30
N LEU A 3 -13.29 -4.96 -0.85
CA LEU A 3 -11.84 -4.92 -1.10
C LEU A 3 -11.11 -6.20 -0.63
N HIS A 4 -11.46 -6.75 0.53
CA HIS A 4 -10.80 -7.96 1.04
C HIS A 4 -11.27 -9.23 0.34
N GLU A 5 -12.48 -9.22 -0.22
CA GLU A 5 -13.01 -10.32 -1.05
C GLU A 5 -12.37 -10.31 -2.44
N SER A 6 -12.14 -9.13 -3.03
CA SER A 6 -11.52 -9.00 -4.36
C SER A 6 -9.99 -8.91 -4.36
N GLY A 7 -9.41 -8.43 -3.26
CA GLY A 7 -8.04 -7.92 -3.22
C GLY A 7 -7.89 -6.54 -3.89
N SER A 8 -6.72 -5.93 -3.68
CA SER A 8 -6.32 -4.68 -4.35
C SER A 8 -6.00 -4.92 -5.82
N ASN A 9 -6.33 -3.93 -6.66
CA ASN A 9 -5.86 -3.88 -8.03
C ASN A 9 -4.39 -3.42 -8.10
N ASN A 10 -3.76 -3.54 -9.26
CA ASN A 10 -2.40 -3.06 -9.54
C ASN A 10 -2.40 -2.01 -10.66
N PRO A 11 -1.32 -1.20 -10.80
CA PRO A 11 -1.26 -0.11 -11.77
C PRO A 11 -1.41 -0.54 -13.24
N LEU A 12 -1.04 -1.77 -13.58
CA LEU A 12 -1.16 -2.30 -14.93
C LEU A 12 -2.59 -2.78 -15.24
N GLY A 13 -3.47 -2.87 -14.24
CA GLY A 13 -4.87 -3.29 -14.41
C GLY A 13 -5.05 -4.74 -14.85
N ILE A 14 -3.99 -5.55 -14.82
CA ILE A 14 -4.01 -6.98 -15.16
C ILE A 14 -4.19 -7.83 -13.91
N ILE A 15 -4.38 -9.14 -14.07
CA ILE A 15 -4.54 -10.05 -12.93
C ILE A 15 -3.20 -10.24 -12.20
N SER A 16 -3.15 -9.93 -10.90
CA SER A 16 -1.93 -10.00 -10.07
C SER A 16 -1.75 -11.30 -9.28
N HIS A 17 -2.58 -12.33 -9.52
CA HIS A 17 -2.58 -13.57 -8.73
C HIS A 17 -1.22 -14.29 -8.69
N CYS A 18 -0.42 -14.22 -9.77
CA CYS A 18 0.86 -14.92 -9.86
C CYS A 18 2.01 -14.20 -9.14
N ASP A 19 1.84 -12.93 -8.76
CA ASP A 19 2.92 -12.09 -8.19
C ASP A 19 2.47 -11.40 -6.89
N LYS A 20 1.78 -12.17 -6.02
CA LYS A 20 1.27 -11.65 -4.76
C LYS A 20 2.31 -11.83 -3.66
N ILE A 21 2.75 -10.72 -3.08
CA ILE A 21 3.63 -10.70 -1.91
C ILE A 21 2.82 -10.52 -0.62
N PRO A 22 3.31 -10.99 0.55
CA PRO A 22 2.64 -10.76 1.83
C PRO A 22 2.61 -9.28 2.19
N PHE A 23 1.60 -8.86 2.97
CA PHE A 23 1.46 -7.46 3.38
C PHE A 23 2.62 -6.99 4.27
N HIS A 24 2.97 -7.80 5.28
CA HIS A 24 4.14 -7.58 6.12
C HIS A 24 5.33 -8.38 5.54
N PRO A 25 6.55 -7.80 5.43
CA PRO A 25 6.92 -6.45 5.87
C PRO A 25 6.70 -5.34 4.82
N TYR A 26 6.41 -5.71 3.58
CA TYR A 26 6.53 -4.82 2.41
C TYR A 26 5.64 -3.59 2.47
N PHE A 27 4.32 -3.78 2.56
CA PHE A 27 3.36 -2.69 2.58
C PHE A 27 3.31 -2.02 3.97
N THR A 28 3.53 -2.78 5.05
CA THR A 28 3.63 -2.20 6.40
C THR A 28 4.74 -1.15 6.51
N THR A 29 5.95 -1.46 6.03
CA THR A 29 7.05 -0.48 6.04
C THR A 29 6.80 0.68 5.08
N LYS A 30 6.25 0.40 3.89
CA LYS A 30 5.88 1.44 2.91
C LYS A 30 4.88 2.45 3.50
N ASP A 31 3.86 1.96 4.20
CA ASP A 31 2.81 2.78 4.78
C ASP A 31 3.33 3.60 5.96
N ILE A 32 4.19 3.04 6.82
CA ILE A 32 4.85 3.79 7.90
C ILE A 32 5.71 4.92 7.34
N LEU A 33 6.49 4.66 6.28
CA LEU A 33 7.27 5.70 5.61
C LEU A 33 6.34 6.79 5.04
N GLY A 34 5.29 6.41 4.32
CA GLY A 34 4.31 7.34 3.77
C GLY A 34 3.62 8.19 4.85
N PHE A 35 3.27 7.57 5.98
CA PHE A 35 2.70 8.25 7.14
C PHE A 35 3.69 9.22 7.78
N ALA A 36 4.97 8.84 7.92
CA ALA A 36 6.02 9.74 8.41
C ALA A 36 6.21 10.96 7.49
N LEU A 37 6.19 10.76 6.17
CA LEU A 37 6.28 11.84 5.19
C LEU A 37 5.07 12.80 5.27
N LEU A 38 3.89 12.30 5.58
CA LEU A 38 2.69 13.13 5.78
C LEU A 38 2.87 14.13 6.93
N PHE A 39 3.68 13.83 7.94
CA PHE A 39 3.96 14.76 9.05
C PHE A 39 5.00 15.84 8.72
N ILE A 40 5.79 15.70 7.65
CA ILE A 40 6.79 16.72 7.27
C ILE A 40 6.16 18.11 7.12
N PRO A 41 5.10 18.33 6.32
CA PRO A 41 4.48 19.64 6.22
C PRO A 41 3.85 20.13 7.53
N LEU A 42 3.37 19.22 8.39
CA LEU A 42 2.83 19.57 9.71
C LEU A 42 3.93 20.09 10.65
N LEU A 43 5.13 19.53 10.57
CA LEU A 43 6.28 19.94 11.40
C LEU A 43 6.91 21.26 10.93
N THR A 44 6.72 21.65 9.68
CA THR A 44 7.23 22.91 9.11
C THR A 44 6.30 24.10 9.27
N LEU A 45 5.07 23.88 9.75
CA LEU A 45 4.08 24.90 10.08
C LEU A 45 4.33 25.43 11.50
#